data_AF-A0A7G2ISS3-F1
#
_entry.id   AF-A0A7G2ISS3-F1
#
_cell.length_a   1.000
_cell.length_b   1.000
_cell.length_c   1.000
_cell.angle_alpha   90.00
_cell.angle_beta   90.00
_cell.angle_gamma   90.00
#
_symmetry.space_group_name_H-M   'P 1'
#
loop_
_entity.id
_entity.type
_entity.pdbx_description
1 polymer ?
#
loop_
_entity_poly.entity_id
_entity_poly.type
_entity_poly.pdbx_seq_one_letter_code
_entity_poly.pdbx_strand_id
1 'polypeptide(L)'
;MGKGGGSSKTPHEAPDDLKSSQMLTVVDAICEGPIEGPVDGLKSVRINKTPVLDSDGNVMVHGVTVVYRVGEDEQTAMEGFEDSGAETCWEWR
;
A
#
# COMPACT_ATOMS: atom_id res chain seq x y z
N MET A 1 -34.65 10.54 55.00
CA MET A 1 -34.46 11.36 53.79
C MET A 1 -32.97 11.46 53.50
N GLY A 2 -32.42 10.54 52.70
CA GLY A 2 -31.01 10.55 52.29
C GLY A 2 -30.85 11.31 50.98
N LYS A 3 -30.01 12.35 50.97
CA LYS A 3 -29.75 13.22 49.82
C LYS A 3 -29.20 12.41 48.65
N GLY A 4 -29.94 12.40 47.55
CA GLY A 4 -29.46 12.02 46.23
C GLY A 4 -28.47 13.05 45.69
N GLY A 5 -27.52 12.57 44.90
CA GLY A 5 -26.52 13.41 44.26
C GLY A 5 -25.40 12.61 43.61
N GLY A 6 -25.71 11.43 43.07
CA GLY A 6 -24.78 10.72 42.21
C GLY A 6 -24.76 11.42 40.86
N SER A 7 -23.69 12.14 40.55
CA SER A 7 -23.44 12.66 39.21
C SER A 7 -23.42 11.48 38.24
N SER A 8 -24.49 11.34 37.47
CA SER A 8 -24.60 10.33 36.41
C SER A 8 -23.60 10.73 35.31
N LYS A 9 -22.47 10.04 35.26
CA LYS A 9 -21.54 10.12 34.13
C LYS A 9 -22.18 9.36 32.97
N THR A 10 -22.62 10.08 31.94
CA THR A 10 -22.95 9.45 30.66
C THR A 10 -21.66 8.85 30.09
N PRO A 11 -21.59 7.53 29.84
CA PRO A 11 -20.47 6.96 29.10
C PRO A 11 -20.42 7.61 27.72
N HIS A 12 -19.30 8.25 27.40
CA HIS A 12 -19.00 8.68 26.04
C HIS A 12 -18.12 7.58 25.45
N GLU A 13 -18.58 6.99 24.35
CA GLU A 13 -17.76 6.14 23.52
C GLU A 13 -16.72 7.03 22.85
N ALA A 14 -15.44 6.73 23.08
CA ALA A 14 -14.37 7.42 22.36
C ALA A 14 -14.58 7.18 20.86
N PRO A 15 -14.37 8.18 19.99
CA PRO A 15 -14.48 7.98 18.56
C PRO A 15 -13.52 6.86 18.15
N ASP A 16 -14.09 5.74 17.76
CA ASP A 16 -13.37 4.57 17.30
C ASP A 16 -12.92 4.84 15.85
N ASP A 17 -11.74 5.45 15.72
CA ASP A 17 -11.09 5.63 14.42
C ASP A 17 -10.29 4.37 14.09
N LEU A 18 -10.94 3.20 14.04
CA LEU A 18 -10.36 1.88 13.67
C LEU A 18 -9.87 1.84 12.20
N LYS A 19 -9.37 2.94 11.70
CA LYS A 19 -8.67 3.11 10.44
C LYS A 19 -7.22 2.70 10.68
N SER A 20 -6.97 1.40 10.75
CA SER A 20 -5.62 0.90 10.54
C SER A 20 -5.24 1.22 9.08
N SER A 21 -4.47 2.29 8.87
CA SER A 21 -3.87 2.58 7.57
C SER A 21 -2.74 1.59 7.37
N GLN A 22 -3.08 0.42 6.83
CA GLN A 22 -2.10 -0.62 6.51
C GLN A 22 -1.40 -0.23 5.21
N MET A 23 -0.09 -0.03 5.30
CA MET A 23 0.77 0.19 4.14
C MET A 23 1.39 -1.15 3.77
N LEU A 24 1.32 -1.50 2.49
CA LEU A 24 1.94 -2.69 1.93
C LEU A 24 2.95 -2.25 0.88
N THR A 25 4.16 -2.76 0.98
CA THR A 25 5.27 -2.49 0.07
C THR A 25 5.72 -3.83 -0.51
N VAL A 26 5.66 -3.99 -1.83
CA VAL A 26 5.98 -5.25 -2.52
C VAL A 26 7.04 -4.96 -3.59
N VAL A 27 8.04 -5.84 -3.71
CA VAL A 27 8.95 -5.90 -4.87
C VAL A 27 8.53 -7.07 -5.74
N ASP A 28 8.44 -6.84 -7.05
CA ASP A 28 8.27 -7.91 -8.03
C ASP A 28 9.40 -7.85 -9.06
N ALA A 29 9.96 -9.02 -9.39
CA ALA A 29 11.05 -9.17 -10.35
C ALA A 29 10.48 -9.76 -11.65
N ILE A 30 10.38 -8.91 -12.67
CA ILE A 30 9.67 -9.26 -13.93
C ILE A 30 10.59 -9.97 -14.93
N CYS A 31 11.82 -9.48 -15.10
CA CYS A 31 12.78 -10.00 -16.07
C CYS A 31 14.22 -9.65 -15.70
N GLU A 32 15.17 -10.27 -16.40
CA GLU A 32 16.59 -9.97 -16.32
C GLU A 32 17.06 -9.13 -17.50
N GLY A 33 18.09 -8.29 -17.27
CA GLY A 33 18.68 -7.44 -18.27
C GLY A 33 17.89 -6.15 -18.58
N PRO A 34 18.44 -5.28 -19.44
CA PRO A 34 17.88 -3.96 -19.70
C PRO A 34 16.53 -4.04 -20.41
N ILE A 35 15.52 -3.41 -19.84
CA ILE A 35 14.17 -3.26 -20.44
C ILE A 35 13.73 -1.80 -20.49
N GLU A 36 12.82 -1.46 -21.39
CA GLU A 36 12.27 -0.10 -21.48
C GLU A 36 11.32 0.25 -20.32
N GLY A 37 10.80 -0.76 -19.63
CA GLY A 37 9.81 -0.60 -18.56
C GLY A 37 8.36 -0.64 -19.07
N PRO A 38 7.38 -0.21 -18.27
CA PRO A 38 5.97 -0.22 -18.63
C PRO A 38 5.65 0.81 -19.72
N VAL A 39 4.93 0.37 -20.76
CA VAL A 39 4.60 1.19 -21.94
C VAL A 39 3.84 2.48 -21.57
N ASP A 40 2.93 2.43 -20.59
CA ASP A 40 2.11 3.58 -20.17
C ASP A 40 2.24 3.89 -18.66
N GLY A 41 3.38 3.57 -18.04
CA GLY A 41 3.63 3.88 -16.63
C GLY A 41 2.56 3.31 -15.69
N LEU A 42 1.94 4.18 -14.87
CA LEU A 42 0.89 3.77 -13.92
C LEU A 42 -0.39 3.26 -14.60
N LYS A 43 -0.67 3.61 -15.86
CA LYS A 43 -1.83 3.04 -16.60
C LYS A 43 -1.62 1.56 -16.91
N SER A 44 -0.38 1.10 -16.96
CA SER A 44 -0.05 -0.32 -17.13
C SER A 44 -0.22 -1.14 -15.85
N VAL A 45 -0.45 -0.50 -14.69
CA VAL A 45 -0.58 -1.17 -13.39
C VAL A 45 -2.03 -1.46 -13.07
N ARG A 46 -2.30 -2.70 -12.63
CA ARG A 46 -3.63 -3.14 -12.22
C ARG A 46 -3.58 -3.81 -10.86
N ILE A 47 -4.39 -3.35 -9.92
CA ILE A 47 -4.61 -4.01 -8.63
C ILE A 47 -5.87 -4.84 -8.73
N ASN A 48 -5.73 -6.17 -8.61
CA ASN A 48 -6.85 -7.10 -8.76
C ASN A 48 -7.69 -6.83 -10.03
N LYS A 49 -7.03 -6.72 -11.18
CA LYS A 49 -7.61 -6.39 -12.50
C LYS A 49 -8.20 -4.98 -12.63
N THR A 50 -8.21 -4.16 -11.58
CA THR A 50 -8.63 -2.75 -11.62
C THR A 50 -7.43 -1.89 -11.99
N PRO A 51 -7.48 -1.11 -13.08
CA PRO A 51 -6.37 -0.24 -13.43
C PRO A 51 -6.19 0.87 -12.39
N VAL A 52 -4.95 1.26 -12.12
CA VAL A 52 -4.65 2.36 -11.17
C VAL A 52 -5.09 3.70 -11.75
N LEU A 53 -4.85 3.89 -13.05
CA LEU A 53 -5.30 5.02 -13.85
C LEU A 53 -6.17 4.53 -15.01
N ASP A 54 -7.23 5.26 -15.35
CA ASP A 54 -8.03 4.98 -16.54
C ASP A 54 -7.32 5.41 -17.86
N SER A 55 -8.00 5.23 -18.99
CA SER A 55 -7.51 5.63 -20.32
C SER A 55 -7.16 7.12 -20.40
N ASP A 56 -7.95 7.94 -19.72
CA ASP A 56 -7.88 9.40 -19.71
C ASP A 56 -6.89 9.92 -18.65
N GLY A 57 -6.38 9.04 -17.78
CA GLY A 57 -5.42 9.35 -16.73
C GLY A 57 -6.04 9.70 -15.37
N ASN A 58 -7.34 9.48 -15.18
CA ASN A 58 -7.99 9.67 -13.88
C ASN A 58 -7.61 8.55 -12.92
N VAL A 59 -7.39 8.91 -11.65
CA VAL A 59 -7.04 7.95 -10.60
C VAL A 59 -8.26 7.11 -10.23
N MET A 60 -8.15 5.80 -10.41
CA MET A 60 -9.15 4.81 -9.98
C MET A 60 -8.78 4.15 -8.65
N VAL A 61 -7.48 4.06 -8.33
CA VAL A 61 -6.98 3.53 -7.05
C VAL A 61 -6.03 4.54 -6.41
N HIS A 62 -6.37 5.03 -5.22
CA HIS A 62 -5.59 6.03 -4.50
C HIS A 62 -4.49 5.39 -3.64
N GLY A 63 -3.42 6.15 -3.39
CA GLY A 63 -2.33 5.74 -2.50
C GLY A 63 -1.35 4.73 -3.10
N VAL A 64 -1.40 4.52 -4.43
CA VAL A 64 -0.47 3.63 -5.14
C VAL A 64 0.74 4.43 -5.60
N THR A 65 1.93 4.01 -5.17
CA THR A 65 3.21 4.48 -5.68
C THR A 65 3.93 3.29 -6.30
N VAL A 66 4.44 3.46 -7.52
CA VAL A 66 5.20 2.41 -8.21
C VAL A 66 6.53 2.98 -8.66
N VAL A 67 7.60 2.23 -8.39
CA VAL A 67 8.96 2.54 -8.81
C VAL A 67 9.42 1.42 -9.74
N TYR A 68 9.93 1.79 -10.92
CA TYR A 68 10.43 0.83 -11.90
C TYR A 68 11.95 0.88 -11.97
N ARG A 69 12.55 -0.30 -12.11
CA ARG A 69 13.99 -0.46 -12.35
C ARG A 69 14.17 -1.25 -13.63
N VAL A 70 14.85 -0.64 -14.59
CA VAL A 70 14.99 -1.12 -15.96
C VAL A 70 16.06 -2.20 -16.14
N GLY A 71 16.48 -2.89 -15.06
CA GLY A 71 17.44 -4.00 -15.12
C GLY A 71 18.81 -3.71 -15.75
N GLU A 72 19.25 -2.44 -15.78
CA GLU A 72 20.60 -2.09 -16.25
C GLU A 72 21.71 -2.68 -15.36
N ASP A 73 22.93 -2.75 -15.88
CA ASP A 73 24.08 -3.32 -15.15
C ASP A 73 24.42 -2.53 -13.87
N GLU A 74 24.31 -1.18 -13.95
CA GLU A 74 24.52 -0.30 -12.80
C GLU A 74 23.18 0.21 -12.26
N GLN A 75 22.80 -0.23 -11.05
CA GLN A 75 21.59 0.24 -10.37
C GLN A 75 21.85 0.56 -8.90
N THR A 76 21.38 1.73 -8.46
CA THR A 76 21.43 2.13 -7.05
C THR A 76 20.58 1.19 -6.18
N ALA A 77 20.91 1.01 -4.90
CA ALA A 77 20.05 0.27 -3.98
C ALA A 77 18.61 0.84 -3.92
N MET A 78 17.62 0.00 -3.59
CA MET A 78 16.22 0.41 -3.47
C MET A 78 15.94 0.98 -2.08
N GLU A 79 15.55 2.26 -2.03
CA GLU A 79 15.21 2.92 -0.77
C GLU A 79 13.81 2.49 -0.28
N GLY A 80 13.64 2.42 1.04
CA GLY A 80 12.35 2.07 1.66
C GLY A 80 12.07 0.57 1.81
N PHE A 81 13.01 -0.29 1.42
CA PHE A 81 12.99 -1.75 1.68
C PHE A 81 13.98 -2.16 2.79
N GLU A 82 14.43 -1.18 3.58
CA GLU A 82 15.39 -1.38 4.66
C GLU A 82 14.74 -2.01 5.90
N ASP A 83 13.41 -1.91 6.01
CA ASP A 83 12.63 -2.47 7.12
C ASP A 83 11.96 -3.78 6.67
N SER A 84 12.37 -4.88 7.28
CA SER A 84 11.80 -6.21 7.01
C SER A 84 10.41 -6.33 7.62
N GLY A 85 9.37 -5.88 6.90
CA GLY A 85 8.00 -6.28 7.18
C GLY A 85 7.88 -7.78 6.91
N ALA A 86 7.55 -8.59 7.92
CA ALA A 86 7.51 -10.05 7.77
C ALA A 86 6.56 -10.49 6.65
N GLU A 87 7.10 -11.09 5.59
CA GLU A 87 6.34 -11.73 4.52
C GLU A 87 6.44 -13.25 4.68
N THR A 88 5.29 -13.93 4.76
CA THR A 88 5.26 -15.39 4.73
C THR A 88 5.49 -15.85 3.29
N CYS A 89 6.68 -16.38 3.01
CA CYS A 89 6.99 -17.04 1.76
C CYS A 89 6.12 -18.30 1.64
N TRP A 90 5.15 -18.29 0.73
CA TRP A 90 4.40 -19.51 0.40
C TRP A 90 5.24 -20.34 -0.56
N GLU A 91 5.81 -21.42 -0.03
CA GLU A 91 6.44 -22.48 -0.80
C GLU A 91 5.34 -23.32 -1.49
N TRP A 92 5.31 -23.31 -2.82
CA TRP A 92 4.43 -24.20 -3.59
C TRP A 92 5.01 -25.61 -3.58
N ARG A 93 4.24 -26.56 -3.03
CA ARG A 93 4.39 -28.00 -3.26
C ARG A 93 3.42 -28.48 -4.33
#